data_AF-A0A518GEV3-F1
#
_entry.id   AF-A0A518GEV3-F1
#
_cell.length_a   1.000
_cell.length_b   1.000
_cell.length_c   1.000
_cell.angle_alpha   90.00
_cell.angle_beta   90.00
_cell.angle_gamma   90.00
#
_symmetry.space_group_name_H-M   'P 1'
#
loop_
_entity.id
_entity.type
_entity.pdbx_description
1 polymer ?
#
loop_
_entity_poly.entity_id
_entity_poly.type
_entity_poly.pdbx_seq_one_letter_code
_entity_poly.pdbx_strand_id
1 'polypeptide(L)'
;MQMLTRLFVAFCVGTVVAQAIVFAMAGARGNLKKETLVKGLALFNGIDISADQLEETLNRSRNTPNPTYEDVEQERAQQDRNLDMRQGSIKHQRDQVSAMLAELQAKSSAFDRRTKEFYELLDSKEKGLLAASLTEVKLTLEALGPEQAKDQILRMLEVDLLDDVVAIVKEMPMDKRKKIFGEFVNEADKEPEQLHKILMRLREGEPTKGVIQNARQNQPNT
;
A
#
# COMPACT_ATOMS: atom_id res chain seq x y z
N MET A 1 24.71 -28.90 42.81
CA MET A 1 24.44 -29.55 41.50
C MET A 1 24.48 -31.08 41.53
N GLN A 2 25.36 -31.76 42.28
CA GLN A 2 25.42 -33.24 42.28
C GLN A 2 24.21 -33.97 42.89
N MET A 3 23.44 -33.33 43.79
CA MET A 3 22.27 -33.96 44.40
C MET A 3 21.06 -33.98 43.46
N LEU A 4 20.92 -32.95 42.62
CA LEU A 4 19.83 -32.83 41.65
C LEU A 4 20.00 -33.82 40.48
N THR A 5 21.23 -34.04 40.02
CA THR A 5 21.53 -35.03 38.97
C THR A 5 21.29 -36.47 39.45
N ARG A 6 21.55 -36.78 40.73
CA ARG A 6 21.28 -38.11 41.30
C ARG A 6 19.78 -38.39 41.43
N LEU A 7 18.98 -37.39 41.82
CA LEU A 7 17.52 -37.54 41.86
C LEU A 7 16.92 -37.73 40.46
N PHE A 8 17.42 -37.00 39.46
CA PHE A 8 16.97 -37.16 38.08
C PHE A 8 17.31 -38.55 37.53
N VAL A 9 18.53 -39.04 37.77
CA VAL A 9 18.94 -40.39 37.36
C VAL A 9 18.15 -41.46 38.11
N ALA A 10 17.92 -41.32 39.42
CA ALA A 10 17.11 -42.26 40.20
C ALA A 10 15.65 -42.31 39.70
N PHE A 11 15.10 -41.16 39.31
CA PHE A 11 13.76 -41.09 38.72
C PHE A 11 13.71 -41.77 37.35
N CYS A 12 14.68 -41.52 36.47
CA CYS A 12 14.77 -42.18 35.16
C CYS A 12 15.01 -43.69 35.26
N VAL A 13 15.84 -44.16 36.18
CA VAL A 13 16.05 -45.59 36.39
C VAL A 13 14.79 -46.24 36.98
N GLY A 14 14.11 -45.56 37.90
CA GLY A 14 12.85 -46.02 38.47
C GLY A 14 11.74 -46.19 37.42
N THR A 15 11.60 -45.24 36.49
CA THR A 15 10.58 -45.33 35.43
C THR A 15 10.88 -46.46 34.43
N VAL A 16 12.14 -46.67 34.08
CA VAL A 16 12.54 -47.78 33.18
C VAL A 16 12.29 -49.15 33.83
N VAL A 17 12.61 -49.30 35.12
CA VAL A 17 12.34 -50.56 35.85
C VAL A 17 10.84 -50.81 35.99
N ALA A 18 10.05 -49.77 36.28
CA ALA A 18 8.60 -49.89 36.33
C ALA A 18 8.01 -50.33 34.99
N GLN A 19 8.47 -49.76 33.88
CA GLN A 19 8.06 -50.17 32.53
C GLN A 19 8.46 -51.61 32.23
N ALA A 20 9.67 -52.03 32.60
CA ALA A 20 10.13 -53.41 32.42
C ALA A 20 9.27 -54.43 33.20
N ILE A 21 8.86 -54.09 34.42
CA ILE A 21 7.97 -54.94 35.24
C ILE A 21 6.59 -55.06 34.60
N VAL A 22 6.01 -53.96 34.10
CA VAL A 22 4.71 -53.97 33.41
C VAL A 22 4.77 -54.82 32.14
N PHE A 23 5.82 -54.68 31.34
CA PHE A 23 6.03 -55.51 30.15
C PHE A 23 6.24 -56.99 30.49
N ALA A 24 7.00 -57.30 31.54
CA ALA A 24 7.20 -58.67 32.01
C ALA A 24 5.90 -59.29 32.52
N MET A 25 5.08 -58.55 33.27
CA MET A 25 3.76 -59.02 33.72
C MET A 25 2.79 -59.23 32.56
N ALA A 26 2.81 -58.34 31.56
CA ALA A 26 1.98 -58.46 30.36
C ALA A 26 2.38 -59.69 29.51
N GLY A 27 3.68 -59.99 29.43
CA GLY A 27 4.20 -61.20 28.80
C GLY A 27 3.84 -62.48 29.57
N ALA A 28 4.01 -62.48 30.90
CA ALA A 28 3.74 -63.63 31.76
C ALA A 28 2.24 -63.99 31.84
N ARG A 29 1.33 -63.02 31.70
CA ARG A 29 -0.13 -63.26 31.63
C ARG A 29 -0.61 -63.77 30.27
N GLY A 30 0.28 -63.99 29.30
CA GLY A 30 -0.07 -64.62 28.02
C GLY A 30 -0.94 -63.77 27.08
N ASN A 31 -0.99 -62.44 27.28
CA ASN A 31 -1.84 -61.54 26.49
C ASN A 31 -1.23 -61.10 25.14
N LEU A 32 -0.04 -61.62 24.82
CA LEU A 32 0.67 -61.39 23.55
C LEU A 32 0.27 -62.42 22.49
N LYS A 33 -1.02 -62.48 22.15
CA LYS A 33 -1.44 -63.13 20.90
C LYS A 33 -1.09 -62.22 19.72
N LYS A 34 -0.81 -62.80 18.55
CA LYS A 34 -0.52 -62.05 17.30
C LYS A 34 -1.58 -60.98 17.01
N GLU A 35 -2.84 -61.20 17.39
CA GLU A 35 -3.92 -60.22 17.27
C GLU A 35 -3.72 -58.95 18.11
N THR A 36 -3.21 -59.05 19.35
CA THR A 36 -2.99 -57.88 20.22
C THR A 36 -1.84 -57.02 19.70
N LEU A 37 -0.82 -57.63 19.09
CA LEU A 37 0.29 -56.93 18.45
C LEU A 37 -0.14 -56.19 17.18
N VAL A 38 -1.01 -56.80 16.35
CA VAL A 38 -1.58 -56.15 15.17
C VAL A 38 -2.50 -55.00 15.58
N LYS A 39 -3.33 -55.17 16.62
CA LYS A 39 -4.17 -54.09 17.18
C LYS A 39 -3.34 -52.94 17.73
N GLY A 40 -2.24 -53.21 18.42
CA GLY A 40 -1.31 -52.18 18.89
C GLY A 40 -0.62 -51.42 17.75
N LEU A 41 -0.23 -52.13 16.68
CA LEU A 41 0.40 -51.53 15.50
C LEU A 41 -0.59 -50.69 14.67
N ALA A 42 -1.86 -51.09 14.62
CA ALA A 42 -2.95 -50.37 13.96
C ALA A 42 -3.34 -49.11 14.74
N LEU A 43 -3.38 -49.18 16.08
CA LEU A 43 -3.61 -48.02 16.94
C LEU A 43 -2.52 -46.96 16.77
N PHE A 44 -1.27 -47.39 16.61
CA PHE A 44 -0.12 -46.49 16.39
C PHE A 44 -0.16 -45.80 15.01
N ASN A 45 -0.82 -46.41 14.03
CA ASN A 45 -1.12 -45.80 12.73
C ASN A 45 -2.41 -44.95 12.74
N GLY A 46 -3.05 -44.77 13.90
CA GLY A 46 -4.23 -43.91 14.05
C GLY A 46 -5.53 -44.49 13.49
N ILE A 47 -5.58 -45.80 13.22
CA ILE A 47 -6.80 -46.47 12.75
C ILE A 47 -7.38 -47.26 13.92
N ASP A 48 -8.42 -46.71 14.55
CA ASP A 48 -9.18 -47.39 15.58
C ASP A 48 -10.15 -48.39 14.92
N ILE A 49 -9.64 -49.54 14.47
CA ILE A 49 -10.50 -50.64 14.03
C ILE A 49 -10.97 -51.37 15.28
N SER A 50 -11.96 -50.79 15.96
CA SER A 50 -12.76 -51.52 16.93
C SER A 50 -13.38 -52.72 16.20
N ALA A 51 -13.33 -53.91 16.79
CA ALA A 51 -13.87 -55.12 16.16
C ALA A 51 -15.32 -54.95 15.68
N ASP A 52 -16.09 -54.12 16.40
CA ASP A 52 -17.46 -53.75 16.08
C ASP A 52 -17.60 -52.95 14.77
N GLN A 53 -16.67 -52.04 14.44
CA GLN A 53 -16.68 -51.31 13.17
C GLN A 53 -16.30 -52.20 11.98
N LEU A 54 -15.41 -53.18 12.20
CA LEU A 54 -15.06 -54.15 11.17
C LEU A 54 -16.23 -55.11 10.90
N GLU A 55 -16.94 -55.52 11.95
CA GLU A 55 -18.12 -56.38 11.84
C GLU A 55 -19.30 -55.63 11.21
N GLU A 56 -19.50 -54.35 11.55
CA GLU A 56 -20.52 -53.50 10.93
C GLU A 56 -20.25 -53.25 9.43
N THR A 57 -18.99 -52.98 9.06
CA THR A 57 -18.61 -52.79 7.65
C THR A 57 -18.73 -54.08 6.84
N LEU A 58 -18.38 -55.24 7.41
CA LEU A 58 -18.58 -56.55 6.79
C LEU A 58 -20.06 -56.91 6.63
N ASN A 59 -20.88 -56.64 7.65
CA ASN A 59 -22.32 -56.88 7.59
C ASN A 59 -23.02 -55.93 6.62
N ARG A 60 -22.63 -54.64 6.58
CA ARG A 60 -23.13 -53.67 5.61
C ARG A 60 -22.72 -54.08 4.19
N SER A 61 -21.48 -54.52 3.97
CA SER A 61 -21.03 -55.02 2.67
C SER A 61 -21.76 -56.29 2.22
N ARG A 62 -22.09 -57.21 3.14
CA ARG A 62 -22.91 -58.41 2.83
C ARG A 62 -24.38 -58.10 2.56
N ASN A 63 -24.94 -57.08 3.19
CA ASN A 63 -26.36 -56.74 3.10
C ASN A 63 -26.66 -55.57 2.15
N THR A 64 -25.66 -55.01 1.46
CA THR A 64 -25.89 -54.01 0.42
C THR A 64 -26.40 -54.74 -0.83
N PRO A 65 -27.63 -54.46 -1.30
CA PRO A 65 -28.10 -54.99 -2.58
C PRO A 65 -27.11 -54.59 -3.68
N ASN A 66 -26.72 -55.53 -4.54
CA ASN A 66 -25.94 -55.18 -5.72
C ASN A 66 -26.81 -54.29 -6.62
N PRO A 67 -26.35 -53.08 -6.97
CA PRO A 67 -27.17 -52.15 -7.73
C PRO A 67 -27.48 -52.72 -9.11
N THR A 68 -28.70 -52.49 -9.58
CA THR A 68 -29.08 -52.87 -10.94
C THR A 68 -28.39 -51.92 -11.92
N TYR A 69 -28.16 -52.36 -13.16
CA TYR A 69 -27.58 -51.52 -14.20
C TYR A 69 -28.33 -50.18 -14.36
N GLU A 70 -29.66 -50.21 -14.32
CA GLU A 70 -30.52 -49.01 -14.39
C GLU A 70 -30.31 -48.05 -13.22
N ASP A 71 -30.10 -48.57 -12.00
CA ASP A 71 -29.85 -47.74 -10.81
C ASP A 71 -28.52 -46.97 -10.95
N VAL A 72 -27.49 -47.64 -11.46
CA VAL A 72 -26.17 -47.03 -11.71
C VAL A 72 -26.23 -45.97 -12.81
N GLU A 73 -26.98 -46.22 -13.90
CA GLU A 73 -27.16 -45.23 -14.95
C GLU A 73 -27.94 -44.00 -14.46
N GLN A 74 -28.99 -44.19 -13.67
CA GLN A 74 -29.74 -43.07 -13.10
C GLN A 74 -28.90 -42.25 -12.13
N GLU A 75 -28.10 -42.90 -11.28
CA GLU A 75 -27.22 -42.20 -10.35
C GLU A 75 -26.16 -41.39 -11.10
N ARG A 76 -25.52 -41.98 -12.12
CA ARG A 76 -24.57 -41.25 -12.97
C ARG A 76 -25.21 -40.06 -13.68
N ALA A 77 -26.41 -40.24 -14.25
CA ALA A 77 -27.13 -39.14 -14.88
C ALA A 77 -27.51 -38.02 -13.90
N GLN A 78 -27.80 -38.34 -12.64
CA GLN A 78 -28.01 -37.34 -11.59
C GLN A 78 -26.71 -36.62 -11.20
N GLN A 79 -25.61 -37.36 -11.06
CA GLN A 79 -24.29 -36.79 -10.78
C GLN A 79 -23.84 -35.85 -11.89
N ASP A 80 -23.99 -36.24 -13.15
CA ASP A 80 -23.65 -35.41 -14.31
C ASP A 80 -24.47 -34.10 -14.31
N ARG A 81 -25.78 -34.18 -14.10
CA ARG A 81 -26.63 -32.98 -13.96
C ARG A 81 -26.18 -32.06 -12.82
N ASN A 82 -25.79 -32.63 -11.68
CA ASN A 82 -25.29 -31.86 -10.55
C ASN A 82 -23.94 -31.18 -10.88
N LEU A 83 -23.06 -31.85 -11.61
CA LEU A 83 -21.80 -31.29 -12.08
C LEU A 83 -22.04 -30.15 -13.07
N ASP A 84 -22.95 -30.32 -14.04
CA ASP A 84 -23.32 -29.28 -14.99
C ASP A 84 -23.89 -28.04 -14.30
N MET A 85 -24.80 -28.23 -13.33
CA MET A 85 -25.34 -27.12 -12.54
C MET A 85 -24.25 -26.39 -11.77
N ARG A 86 -23.31 -27.12 -11.15
CA ARG A 86 -22.19 -26.55 -10.41
C ARG A 86 -21.22 -25.81 -11.34
N GLN A 87 -20.93 -26.36 -12.52
CA GLN A 87 -20.09 -25.71 -13.52
C GLN A 87 -20.73 -24.42 -14.02
N GLY A 88 -22.06 -24.45 -14.26
CA GLY A 88 -22.84 -23.27 -14.61
C GLY A 88 -22.78 -22.19 -13.53
N SER A 89 -22.97 -22.55 -12.26
CA SER A 89 -22.91 -21.58 -11.15
C SER A 89 -21.52 -20.98 -10.97
N ILE A 90 -20.46 -21.79 -11.08
CA ILE A 90 -19.08 -21.32 -10.99
C ILE A 90 -18.77 -20.35 -12.12
N LYS A 91 -19.16 -20.69 -13.37
CA LYS A 91 -18.97 -19.81 -14.52
C LYS A 91 -19.70 -18.49 -14.32
N HIS A 92 -20.95 -18.53 -13.88
CA HIS A 92 -21.74 -17.33 -13.62
C HIS A 92 -21.09 -16.44 -12.55
N GLN A 93 -20.66 -17.02 -11.42
CA GLN A 93 -19.96 -16.27 -10.36
C GLN A 93 -18.64 -15.68 -10.84
N ARG A 94 -17.86 -16.43 -11.63
CA ARG A 94 -16.63 -15.93 -12.24
C ARG A 94 -16.89 -14.71 -13.12
N ASP A 95 -17.93 -14.78 -13.96
CA ASP A 95 -18.27 -13.70 -14.88
C ASP A 95 -18.80 -12.47 -14.12
N GLN A 96 -19.57 -12.66 -13.04
CA GLN A 96 -19.97 -11.57 -12.14
C GLN A 96 -18.76 -10.88 -11.48
N VAL A 97 -17.83 -11.65 -10.90
CA VAL A 97 -16.61 -11.10 -10.28
C VAL A 97 -15.78 -10.34 -11.32
N SER A 98 -15.65 -10.89 -12.52
CA SER A 98 -14.92 -10.25 -13.62
C SER A 98 -15.56 -8.92 -14.03
N ALA A 99 -16.90 -8.86 -14.08
CA ALA A 99 -17.63 -7.61 -14.35
C ALA A 99 -17.42 -6.57 -13.23
N MET A 100 -17.49 -6.99 -11.97
CA MET A 100 -17.25 -6.10 -10.83
C MET A 100 -15.82 -5.54 -10.81
N LEU A 101 -14.82 -6.37 -11.15
CA LEU A 101 -13.43 -5.93 -11.26
C LEU A 101 -13.25 -4.91 -12.39
N ALA A 102 -13.85 -5.15 -13.56
CA ALA A 102 -13.81 -4.21 -14.67
C ALA A 102 -14.47 -2.86 -14.30
N GLU A 103 -15.61 -2.91 -13.62
CA GLU A 103 -16.30 -1.71 -13.15
C GLU A 103 -15.48 -0.94 -12.10
N LEU A 104 -14.87 -1.65 -11.14
CA LEU A 104 -14.01 -1.06 -10.13
C LEU A 104 -12.79 -0.39 -10.75
N GLN A 105 -12.16 -1.05 -11.72
CA GLN A 105 -11.01 -0.50 -12.44
C GLN A 105 -11.40 0.75 -13.23
N ALA A 106 -12.54 0.74 -13.91
CA ALA A 106 -13.07 1.91 -14.60
C ALA A 106 -13.33 3.07 -13.62
N LYS A 107 -13.98 2.80 -12.48
CA LYS A 107 -14.22 3.79 -11.43
C LYS A 107 -12.93 4.37 -10.84
N SER A 108 -11.93 3.52 -10.58
CA SER A 108 -10.61 3.96 -10.10
C SER A 108 -9.95 4.89 -11.11
N SER A 109 -9.85 4.47 -12.38
CA SER A 109 -9.24 5.31 -13.41
C SER A 109 -9.95 6.66 -13.61
N ALA A 110 -11.29 6.67 -13.49
CA ALA A 110 -12.07 7.89 -13.58
C ALA A 110 -11.89 8.79 -12.34
N PHE A 111 -11.69 8.22 -11.17
CA PHE A 111 -11.33 8.96 -9.96
C PHE A 111 -9.92 9.56 -10.08
N ASP A 112 -8.93 8.75 -10.45
CA ASP A 112 -7.54 9.20 -10.61
C ASP A 112 -7.43 10.33 -11.63
N ARG A 113 -8.13 10.20 -12.77
CA ARG A 113 -8.20 11.27 -13.77
C ARG A 113 -8.80 12.56 -13.20
N ARG A 114 -9.96 12.48 -12.52
CA ARG A 114 -10.61 13.68 -11.93
C ARG A 114 -9.73 14.33 -10.86
N THR A 115 -9.05 13.52 -10.05
CA THR A 115 -8.13 14.02 -9.03
C THR A 115 -6.98 14.77 -9.66
N LYS A 116 -6.38 14.20 -10.73
CA LYS A 116 -5.33 14.87 -11.49
C LYS A 116 -5.82 16.19 -12.11
N GLU A 117 -6.96 16.17 -12.81
CA GLU A 117 -7.57 17.36 -13.40
C GLU A 117 -7.88 18.44 -12.35
N PHE A 118 -8.33 18.04 -11.15
CA PHE A 118 -8.60 18.96 -10.05
C PHE A 118 -7.34 19.65 -9.55
N TYR A 119 -6.25 18.91 -9.32
CA TYR A 119 -4.99 19.50 -8.89
C TYR A 119 -4.34 20.38 -9.97
N GLU A 120 -4.45 19.99 -11.25
CA GLU A 120 -4.01 20.83 -12.37
C GLU A 120 -4.81 22.14 -12.44
N LEU A 121 -6.14 22.08 -12.24
CA LEU A 121 -6.98 23.26 -12.17
C LEU A 121 -6.61 24.14 -10.97
N LEU A 122 -6.39 23.54 -9.80
CA LEU A 122 -6.03 24.28 -8.58
C LEU A 122 -4.71 25.02 -8.75
N ASP A 123 -3.67 24.33 -9.25
CA ASP A 123 -2.37 24.92 -9.56
C ASP A 123 -2.48 26.02 -10.62
N SER A 124 -3.28 25.81 -11.67
CA SER A 124 -3.55 26.85 -12.67
C SER A 124 -4.26 28.07 -12.08
N LYS A 125 -5.22 27.88 -11.18
CA LYS A 125 -5.93 28.98 -10.50
C LYS A 125 -5.02 29.72 -9.55
N GLU A 126 -4.21 29.02 -8.77
CA GLU A 126 -3.23 29.61 -7.86
C GLU A 126 -2.20 30.45 -8.62
N LYS A 127 -1.59 29.89 -9.68
CA LYS A 127 -0.69 30.63 -10.57
C LYS A 127 -1.35 31.83 -11.21
N GLY A 128 -2.62 31.71 -11.63
CA GLY A 128 -3.40 32.80 -12.19
C GLY A 128 -3.68 33.92 -11.18
N LEU A 129 -4.01 33.56 -9.94
CA LEU A 129 -4.23 34.52 -8.84
C LEU A 129 -2.94 35.24 -8.45
N LEU A 130 -1.82 34.51 -8.35
CA LEU A 130 -0.51 35.10 -8.06
C LEU A 130 -0.06 36.03 -9.19
N ALA A 131 -0.23 35.64 -10.45
CA ALA A 131 0.09 36.52 -11.59
C ALA A 131 -0.79 37.78 -11.62
N ALA A 132 -2.08 37.64 -11.30
CA ALA A 132 -3.00 38.77 -11.23
C ALA A 132 -2.64 39.72 -10.08
N SER A 133 -2.33 39.19 -8.88
CA SER A 133 -1.93 40.02 -7.73
C SER A 133 -0.59 40.73 -7.97
N LEU A 134 0.40 40.06 -8.55
CA LEU A 134 1.66 40.71 -8.94
C LEU A 134 1.44 41.81 -9.98
N THR A 135 0.51 41.61 -10.92
CA THR A 135 0.14 42.63 -11.90
C THR A 135 -0.49 43.85 -11.22
N GLU A 136 -1.36 43.65 -10.23
CA GLU A 136 -1.98 44.73 -9.47
C GLU A 136 -0.97 45.50 -8.61
N VAL A 137 -0.05 44.79 -7.94
CA VAL A 137 1.06 45.40 -7.19
C VAL A 137 1.94 46.21 -8.12
N LYS A 138 2.27 45.69 -9.31
CA LYS A 138 3.02 46.43 -10.33
C LYS A 138 2.31 47.74 -10.71
N LEU A 139 1.03 47.68 -11.08
CA LEU A 139 0.26 48.86 -11.46
C LEU A 139 0.19 49.89 -10.32
N THR A 140 0.08 49.42 -9.09
CA THR A 140 0.11 50.27 -7.89
C THR A 140 1.47 50.95 -7.73
N LEU A 141 2.57 50.20 -7.82
CA LEU A 141 3.93 50.76 -7.74
C LEU A 141 4.22 51.74 -8.89
N GLU A 142 3.69 51.49 -10.08
CA GLU A 142 3.81 52.41 -11.23
C GLU A 142 3.04 53.71 -11.03
N ALA A 143 1.93 53.66 -10.29
CA ALA A 143 1.10 54.83 -9.97
C ALA A 143 1.69 55.67 -8.83
N LEU A 144 2.46 55.07 -7.92
CA LEU A 144 3.14 55.77 -6.83
C LEU A 144 4.26 56.70 -7.31
N GLY A 145 4.64 57.65 -6.44
CA GLY A 145 5.83 58.46 -6.63
C GLY A 145 7.11 57.61 -6.54
N PRO A 146 8.22 57.98 -7.24
CA PRO A 146 9.44 57.18 -7.27
C PRO A 146 10.01 56.82 -5.90
N GLU A 147 10.03 57.78 -4.98
CA GLU A 147 10.53 57.60 -3.60
C GLU A 147 9.67 56.61 -2.81
N GLN A 148 8.34 56.74 -2.87
CA GLN A 148 7.41 55.84 -2.19
C GLN A 148 7.46 54.42 -2.76
N ALA A 149 7.61 54.30 -4.08
CA ALA A 149 7.77 53.00 -4.73
C ALA A 149 9.08 52.32 -4.31
N LYS A 150 10.18 53.08 -4.18
CA LYS A 150 11.45 52.59 -3.63
C LYS A 150 11.28 52.07 -2.20
N ASP A 151 10.65 52.86 -1.32
CA ASP A 151 10.40 52.44 0.07
C ASP A 151 9.59 51.15 0.15
N GLN A 152 8.57 51.01 -0.70
CA GLN A 152 7.77 49.78 -0.73
C GLN A 152 8.57 48.59 -1.26
N ILE A 153 9.44 48.78 -2.25
CA ILE A 153 10.36 47.74 -2.72
C ILE A 153 11.32 47.31 -1.60
N LEU A 154 11.88 48.26 -0.84
CA LEU A 154 12.76 47.94 0.29
C LEU A 154 12.04 47.13 1.35
N ARG A 155 10.80 47.50 1.71
CA ARG A 155 9.96 46.72 2.64
C ARG A 155 9.69 45.30 2.14
N MET A 156 9.50 45.10 0.84
CA MET A 156 9.36 43.77 0.25
C MET A 156 10.66 42.96 0.35
N LEU A 157 11.82 43.60 0.20
CA LEU A 157 13.12 42.94 0.37
C LEU A 157 13.41 42.58 1.83
N GLU A 158 12.90 43.34 2.81
CA GLU A 158 13.02 43.02 4.24
C GLU A 158 12.34 41.69 4.61
N VAL A 159 11.27 41.34 3.91
CA VAL A 159 10.53 40.07 4.08
C VAL A 159 10.93 38.99 3.07
N ASP A 160 12.11 39.13 2.46
CA ASP A 160 12.73 38.15 1.54
C ASP A 160 11.96 37.89 0.24
N LEU A 161 11.16 38.86 -0.24
CA LEU A 161 10.40 38.76 -1.49
C LEU A 161 11.21 39.24 -2.71
N LEU A 162 12.48 38.86 -2.80
CA LEU A 162 13.38 39.30 -3.88
C LEU A 162 12.88 38.86 -5.27
N ASP A 163 12.41 37.62 -5.40
CA ASP A 163 11.97 37.07 -6.68
C ASP A 163 10.69 37.77 -7.20
N ASP A 164 9.75 38.12 -6.31
CA ASP A 164 8.53 38.86 -6.66
C ASP A 164 8.85 40.30 -7.06
N VAL A 165 9.75 40.96 -6.34
CA VAL A 165 10.25 42.30 -6.70
C VAL A 165 10.86 42.28 -8.10
N VAL A 166 11.68 41.27 -8.41
CA VAL A 166 12.30 41.12 -9.73
C VAL A 166 11.24 40.87 -10.80
N ALA A 167 10.23 40.04 -10.54
CA ALA A 167 9.12 39.79 -11.46
C ALA A 167 8.34 41.08 -11.78
N ILE A 168 7.97 41.84 -10.75
CA ILE A 168 7.27 43.12 -10.89
C ILE A 168 8.10 44.12 -11.67
N VAL A 169 9.35 44.30 -11.27
CA VAL A 169 10.21 45.31 -11.88
C VAL A 169 10.56 44.95 -13.31
N LYS A 170 10.78 43.67 -13.64
CA LYS A 170 11.08 43.20 -15.00
C LYS A 170 9.99 43.56 -16.01
N GLU A 171 8.73 43.58 -15.60
CA GLU A 171 7.59 43.94 -16.46
C GLU A 171 7.26 45.43 -16.49
N MET A 172 7.83 46.21 -15.58
CA MET A 172 7.56 47.65 -15.46
C MET A 172 8.13 48.43 -16.67
N PRO A 173 7.46 49.47 -17.18
CA PRO A 173 8.01 50.34 -18.22
C PRO A 173 9.38 50.92 -17.83
N MET A 174 10.29 51.00 -18.81
CA MET A 174 11.69 51.39 -18.59
C MET A 174 11.83 52.78 -17.93
N ASP A 175 10.98 53.73 -18.31
CA ASP A 175 11.00 55.09 -17.76
C ASP A 175 10.65 55.13 -16.27
N LYS A 176 9.66 54.34 -15.85
CA LYS A 176 9.23 54.24 -14.44
C LYS A 176 10.29 53.52 -13.62
N ARG A 177 10.78 52.39 -14.14
CA ARG A 177 11.87 51.62 -13.53
C ARG A 177 13.12 52.47 -13.30
N LYS A 178 13.54 53.24 -14.31
CA LYS A 178 14.70 54.13 -14.21
C LYS A 178 14.53 55.18 -13.12
N LYS A 179 13.35 55.80 -13.02
CA LYS A 179 13.06 56.81 -11.99
C LYS A 179 13.13 56.19 -10.58
N ILE A 180 12.49 55.05 -10.37
CA ILE A 180 12.50 54.36 -9.07
C ILE A 180 13.91 53.92 -8.68
N PHE A 181 14.66 53.31 -9.60
CA PHE A 181 16.05 52.89 -9.35
C PHE A 181 16.98 54.06 -9.10
N GLY A 182 16.68 55.24 -9.65
CA GLY A 182 17.42 56.47 -9.38
C GLY A 182 17.32 56.96 -7.94
N GLU A 183 16.32 56.50 -7.17
CA GLU A 183 16.12 56.89 -5.76
C GLU A 183 16.91 56.01 -4.77
N PHE A 184 17.51 54.89 -5.21
CA PHE A 184 18.35 54.02 -4.38
C PHE A 184 19.75 54.63 -4.17
N VAL A 185 19.81 55.74 -3.43
CA VAL A 185 21.04 56.55 -3.26
C VAL A 185 21.58 56.47 -1.83
N ASN A 186 20.78 56.04 -0.85
CA ASN A 186 21.18 56.09 0.54
C ASN A 186 22.17 54.98 0.89
N GLU A 187 23.45 55.34 1.04
CA GLU A 187 24.52 54.41 1.41
C GLU A 187 24.41 53.91 2.86
N ALA A 188 23.83 54.69 3.78
CA ALA A 188 23.71 54.31 5.19
C ALA A 188 22.78 53.11 5.37
N ASP A 189 21.71 53.05 4.59
CA ASP A 189 20.72 51.96 4.60
C ASP A 189 21.04 50.84 3.60
N LYS A 190 22.23 50.89 2.97
CA LYS A 190 22.71 49.92 1.97
C LYS A 190 21.76 49.77 0.77
N GLU A 191 21.02 50.82 0.42
CA GLU A 191 20.11 50.80 -0.74
C GLU A 191 20.83 50.43 -2.04
N PRO A 192 22.05 50.93 -2.35
CA PRO A 192 22.76 50.55 -3.57
C PRO A 192 23.09 49.05 -3.64
N GLU A 193 23.36 48.41 -2.50
CA GLU A 193 23.61 46.96 -2.44
C GLU A 193 22.33 46.17 -2.74
N GLN A 194 21.17 46.64 -2.26
CA GLN A 194 19.88 46.03 -2.54
C GLN A 194 19.51 46.17 -4.02
N LEU A 195 19.74 47.34 -4.61
CA LEU A 195 19.58 47.54 -6.05
C LEU A 195 20.52 46.60 -6.84
N HIS A 196 21.77 46.46 -6.42
CA HIS A 196 22.71 45.53 -7.04
C HIS A 196 22.19 44.09 -7.03
N LYS A 197 21.62 43.62 -5.90
CA LYS A 197 21.01 42.29 -5.81
C LYS A 197 19.85 42.12 -6.80
N ILE A 198 18.94 43.11 -6.90
CA ILE A 198 17.84 43.09 -7.86
C ILE A 198 18.38 42.96 -9.29
N LEU A 199 19.37 43.78 -9.65
CA LEU A 199 19.96 43.78 -11.00
C LEU A 199 20.69 42.47 -11.33
N MET A 200 21.41 41.89 -10.36
CA MET A 200 22.07 40.60 -10.50
C MET A 200 21.06 39.48 -10.73
N ARG A 201 20.00 39.44 -9.95
CA ARG A 201 18.92 38.45 -10.09
C ARG A 201 18.19 38.58 -11.43
N LEU A 202 17.95 39.81 -11.88
CA LEU A 202 17.36 40.11 -13.19
C LEU A 202 18.28 39.66 -14.35
N ARG A 203 19.60 39.81 -14.20
CA ARG A 203 20.60 39.32 -15.18
C ARG A 203 20.62 37.80 -15.29
N GLU A 204 20.40 37.09 -14.19
CA GLU A 204 20.39 35.61 -14.15
C GLU A 204 19.18 34.99 -14.86
N GLY A 205 18.20 35.81 -15.25
CA GLY A 205 16.97 35.38 -15.94
C GLY A 205 15.88 34.91 -14.97
N GLU A 206 16.02 35.24 -13.70
CA GLU A 206 15.15 34.81 -12.61
C GLU A 206 14.01 35.83 -12.39
N PRO A 207 12.84 35.42 -11.88
CA PRO A 207 12.47 34.06 -11.47
C PRO A 207 12.05 33.12 -12.62
N THR A 208 12.03 33.61 -13.87
CA THR A 208 11.55 32.84 -15.03
C THR A 208 12.32 31.54 -15.24
N LYS A 209 13.65 31.56 -15.03
CA LYS A 209 14.51 30.38 -15.18
C LYS A 209 14.25 29.31 -14.12
N GLY A 210 14.12 29.69 -12.84
CA GLY A 210 13.82 28.78 -11.74
C GLY A 210 12.46 28.10 -11.89
N VAL A 211 11.43 28.85 -12.30
CA VAL A 211 10.09 28.28 -12.58
C VAL A 211 10.15 27.24 -13.70
N ILE A 212 10.89 27.51 -14.79
CA ILE A 212 11.04 26.56 -15.90
C ILE A 212 11.79 25.29 -15.46
N GLN A 213 12.82 25.41 -14.62
CA GLN A 213 13.56 24.26 -14.12
C GLN A 213 12.72 23.40 -13.17
N ASN A 214 11.96 24.02 -12.26
CA ASN A 214 11.04 23.30 -11.37
C ASN A 214 9.92 22.59 -12.15
N ALA A 215 9.37 23.22 -13.19
CA ALA A 215 8.37 22.60 -14.06
C ALA A 215 8.92 21.37 -14.82
N ARG A 216 10.22 21.35 -15.16
CA ARG A 216 10.87 20.18 -15.80
C ARG A 216 11.16 19.06 -14.82
N GLN A 217 11.47 19.36 -13.56
CA GLN A 217 11.74 18.34 -12.53
C GLN A 217 10.47 17.67 -12.02
N ASN A 218 9.35 18.39 -12.02
CA ASN A 218 8.04 17.88 -11.57
C ASN A 218 7.22 17.22 -12.69
N GLN A 219 7.75 17.08 -13.90
CA GLN A 219 7.12 16.19 -14.89
C GLN A 219 7.32 14.75 -14.42
N PRO A 220 6.26 13.99 -14.14
CA PRO A 220 6.40 12.56 -13.86
C PRO A 220 7.03 11.92 -15.10
N ASN A 221 8.18 11.25 -14.91
CA ASN A 221 8.81 10.44 -15.95
C ASN A 221 7.74 9.59 -16.63
N THR A 222 7.47 9.87 -17.91
CA THR A 222 6.68 9.01 -18.79
C THR A 222 7.35 7.66 -18.96
#